data_AF-A0A7Y5U837-F1
#
_entry.id   AF-A0A7Y5U837-F1
#
_cell.length_a   1.000
_cell.length_b   1.000
_cell.length_c   1.000
_cell.angle_alpha   90.00
_cell.angle_beta   90.00
_cell.angle_gamma   90.00
#
_symmetry.space_group_name_H-M   'P 1'
#
loop_
_entity.id
_entity.type
_entity.pdbx_description
1 polymer ?
#
loop_
_entity_poly.entity_id
_entity_poly.type
_entity_poly.pdbx_seq_one_letter_code
_entity_poly.pdbx_strand_id
1 'polypeptide(L)'
;MKKLSSIVAAILAVQLCACSVRVRAPKITVDVDGVANTTVKSFGEISTETGGVSLKAKGAAQLPDQIITVFKRGVPKDKPIDLVFVVDTTGSMQDDIDEARRKMKQIVRALDERNPDHRVGVVAYRDLDDVYVAKTYTKLQAGEGKVLRSLDRLKADGGGDFPEHVYAGLVEALKDQPWRDEASHHILVIGDAPPHDDYKKDKKHSRAAVRKLAKEKEVKIHTIGVNCSGAC
;
A
#
# COMPACT_ATOMS: atom_id res chain seq x y z
N MET A 1 -46.64 18.87 -51.88
CA MET A 1 -47.24 19.34 -50.60
C MET A 1 -47.95 18.14 -49.99
N LYS A 2 -47.72 17.59 -48.81
CA LYS A 2 -46.89 17.87 -47.63
C LYS A 2 -46.48 16.49 -47.09
N LYS A 3 -45.18 16.24 -46.90
CA LYS A 3 -44.66 15.24 -45.95
C LYS A 3 -44.34 16.01 -44.67
N LEU A 4 -45.12 15.83 -43.60
CA LEU A 4 -44.79 16.31 -42.25
C LEU A 4 -45.77 15.69 -41.24
N SER A 5 -45.22 15.21 -40.12
CA SER A 5 -45.87 14.56 -38.96
C SER A 5 -46.18 13.06 -39.17
N SER A 6 -45.64 12.09 -38.44
CA SER A 6 -45.12 12.11 -37.07
C SER A 6 -43.99 11.08 -36.92
N ILE A 7 -42.75 11.57 -36.93
CA ILE A 7 -41.51 10.85 -36.57
C ILE A 7 -41.14 11.13 -35.10
N VAL A 8 -42.03 11.77 -34.33
CA VAL A 8 -41.70 12.28 -32.98
C VAL A 8 -41.81 11.22 -31.88
N ALA A 9 -42.21 9.98 -32.19
CA ALA A 9 -42.42 8.95 -31.16
C ALA A 9 -41.23 7.99 -30.92
N ALA A 10 -40.15 8.05 -31.70
CA ALA A 10 -39.06 7.07 -31.61
C ALA A 10 -37.68 7.63 -31.20
N ILE A 11 -37.58 8.94 -30.96
CA ILE A 11 -36.34 9.59 -30.49
C ILE A 11 -36.63 10.27 -29.15
N LEU A 12 -36.87 9.45 -28.13
CA LEU A 12 -36.50 9.80 -26.76
C LEU A 12 -35.62 8.66 -26.25
N ALA A 13 -34.39 8.74 -26.71
CA ALA A 13 -33.29 7.88 -26.35
C ALA A 13 -33.12 7.84 -24.82
N VAL A 14 -33.15 6.62 -24.29
CA VAL A 14 -32.16 6.12 -23.33
C VAL A 14 -31.80 7.13 -22.22
N GLN A 15 -32.77 7.46 -21.37
CA GLN A 15 -32.52 8.21 -20.15
C GLN A 15 -32.76 7.29 -18.93
N LEU A 16 -31.68 7.06 -18.18
CA LEU A 16 -31.63 6.57 -16.79
C LEU A 16 -32.02 5.11 -16.52
N CYS A 17 -31.16 4.18 -16.91
CA CYS A 17 -30.90 3.01 -16.07
C CYS A 17 -29.55 3.20 -15.36
N ALA A 18 -29.56 3.97 -14.27
CA ALA A 18 -28.44 3.98 -13.33
C ALA A 18 -28.47 2.66 -12.56
N CYS A 19 -27.98 1.58 -13.18
CA CYS A 19 -27.67 0.35 -12.49
C CYS A 19 -26.45 0.62 -11.61
N SER A 20 -26.69 1.09 -10.39
CA SER A 20 -25.66 1.22 -9.36
C SER A 20 -25.18 -0.20 -9.05
N VAL A 21 -24.10 -0.62 -9.70
CA VAL A 21 -23.34 -1.80 -9.29
C VAL A 21 -22.71 -1.44 -7.94
N ARG A 22 -23.46 -1.68 -6.85
CA ARG A 22 -22.87 -1.81 -5.53
C ARG A 22 -22.01 -3.06 -5.58
N VAL A 23 -20.72 -2.89 -5.85
CA VAL A 23 -19.72 -3.89 -5.51
C VAL A 23 -19.82 -4.06 -3.99
N ARG A 24 -20.44 -5.15 -3.53
CA ARG A 24 -20.41 -5.51 -2.12
C ARG A 24 -18.93 -5.70 -1.77
N ALA A 25 -18.43 -4.86 -0.87
CA ALA A 25 -17.15 -5.08 -0.21
C ALA A 25 -17.13 -6.54 0.29
N PRO A 26 -16.03 -7.28 0.08
CA PRO A 26 -15.95 -8.68 0.48
C PRO A 26 -16.17 -8.79 1.99
N LYS A 27 -17.10 -9.66 2.41
CA LYS A 27 -17.28 -10.01 3.82
C LYS A 27 -16.02 -10.73 4.29
N ILE A 28 -15.28 -10.10 5.20
CA ILE A 28 -14.15 -10.70 5.89
C ILE A 28 -14.70 -11.76 6.86
N THR A 29 -14.40 -13.02 6.62
CA THR A 29 -14.64 -14.11 7.57
C THR A 29 -13.47 -14.14 8.55
N VAL A 30 -13.76 -13.85 9.81
CA VAL A 30 -12.85 -13.95 10.96
C VAL A 30 -12.69 -15.42 11.34
N ASP A 31 -11.44 -15.89 11.36
CA ASP A 31 -11.08 -17.18 11.94
C ASP A 31 -10.13 -16.94 13.12
N VAL A 32 -10.21 -17.84 14.10
CA VAL A 32 -9.71 -17.74 15.47
C VAL A 32 -8.17 -17.68 15.54
N ASP A 33 -7.60 -16.53 15.96
CA ASP A 33 -6.28 -16.34 16.63
C ASP A 33 -6.03 -14.83 16.83
N GLY A 34 -6.19 -14.33 18.06
CA GLY A 34 -6.47 -12.92 18.36
C GLY A 34 -5.44 -11.86 17.91
N VAL A 35 -4.17 -12.22 17.67
CA VAL A 35 -3.09 -11.27 17.34
C VAL A 35 -2.89 -11.13 15.82
N ALA A 36 -2.92 -12.24 15.08
CA ALA A 36 -2.92 -12.22 13.61
C ALA A 36 -4.20 -11.57 13.04
N ASN A 37 -5.26 -11.47 13.85
CA ASN A 37 -6.52 -10.84 13.50
C ASN A 37 -6.47 -9.30 13.57
N THR A 38 -5.65 -8.70 14.46
CA THR A 38 -5.57 -7.23 14.59
C THR A 38 -4.75 -6.59 13.49
N THR A 39 -3.57 -7.14 13.12
CA THR A 39 -2.79 -6.66 11.96
C THR A 39 -3.61 -6.71 10.69
N VAL A 40 -4.21 -7.87 10.39
CA VAL A 40 -5.03 -8.07 9.19
C VAL A 40 -6.23 -7.11 9.16
N LYS A 41 -6.88 -6.89 10.30
CA LYS A 41 -7.99 -5.93 10.42
C LYS A 41 -7.52 -4.50 10.14
N SER A 42 -6.51 -4.01 10.86
CA SER A 42 -6.03 -2.63 10.73
C SER A 42 -5.46 -2.33 9.35
N PHE A 43 -4.72 -3.28 8.76
CA PHE A 43 -4.21 -3.16 7.39
C PHE A 43 -5.35 -3.21 6.35
N GLY A 44 -6.33 -4.09 6.55
CA GLY A 44 -7.55 -4.14 5.75
C GLY A 44 -8.32 -2.82 5.79
N GLU A 45 -8.41 -2.20 6.95
CA GLU A 45 -9.06 -0.91 7.16
C GLU A 45 -8.33 0.23 6.43
N ILE A 46 -7.00 0.35 6.59
CA ILE A 46 -6.16 1.34 5.88
C ILE A 46 -6.31 1.20 4.35
N SER A 47 -6.22 -0.03 3.85
CA SER A 47 -6.34 -0.30 2.42
C SER A 47 -7.75 0.01 1.90
N THR A 48 -8.79 -0.40 2.62
CA THR A 48 -10.19 -0.19 2.19
C THR A 48 -10.53 1.29 2.12
N GLU A 49 -10.07 2.10 3.07
CA GLU A 49 -10.33 3.55 3.11
C GLU A 49 -9.73 4.31 1.92
N THR A 50 -8.71 3.75 1.27
CA THR A 50 -8.02 4.37 0.13
C THR A 50 -8.28 3.65 -1.19
N GLY A 51 -9.13 2.61 -1.20
CA GLY A 51 -9.40 1.79 -2.38
C GLY A 51 -8.22 0.93 -2.82
N GLY A 52 -7.30 0.63 -1.89
CA GLY A 52 -6.17 -0.25 -2.11
C GLY A 52 -6.49 -1.73 -1.89
N VAL A 53 -5.43 -2.54 -1.80
CA VAL A 53 -5.50 -4.00 -1.71
C VAL A 53 -4.75 -4.43 -0.46
N SER A 54 -5.43 -5.16 0.42
CA SER A 54 -4.81 -5.80 1.58
C SER A 54 -4.66 -7.30 1.35
N LEU A 55 -3.45 -7.82 1.53
CA LEU A 55 -3.12 -9.24 1.42
C LEU A 55 -2.38 -9.69 2.69
N LYS A 56 -2.26 -11.01 2.82
CA LYS A 56 -1.49 -11.65 3.88
C LYS A 56 -0.43 -12.57 3.27
N ALA A 57 0.79 -12.51 3.79
CA ALA A 57 1.85 -13.49 3.51
C ALA A 57 2.00 -14.42 4.72
N LYS A 58 2.09 -15.74 4.48
CA LYS A 58 2.33 -16.69 5.58
C LYS A 58 3.76 -16.65 6.14
N GLY A 59 4.64 -15.89 5.50
CA GLY A 59 6.03 -15.65 5.87
C GLY A 59 6.81 -15.13 4.66
N ALA A 60 8.11 -14.88 4.88
CA ALA A 60 9.03 -14.27 3.94
C ALA A 60 8.94 -14.80 2.50
N ALA A 61 8.91 -16.13 2.33
CA ALA A 61 8.92 -16.78 1.02
C ALA A 61 7.71 -16.42 0.12
N GLN A 62 6.57 -16.02 0.71
CA GLN A 62 5.38 -15.63 -0.04
C GLN A 62 5.34 -14.15 -0.39
N LEU A 63 6.18 -13.32 0.24
CA LEU A 63 6.14 -11.88 0.08
C LEU A 63 6.27 -11.41 -1.40
N PRO A 64 7.19 -11.96 -2.22
CA PRO A 64 7.31 -11.55 -3.63
C PRO A 64 6.03 -11.81 -4.44
N ASP A 65 5.39 -12.96 -4.24
CA ASP A 65 4.16 -13.32 -4.96
C ASP A 65 2.98 -12.45 -4.52
N GLN A 66 2.92 -12.07 -3.23
CA GLN A 66 1.92 -11.13 -2.75
C GLN A 66 2.12 -9.73 -3.32
N ILE A 67 3.37 -9.24 -3.44
CA ILE A 67 3.67 -7.95 -4.07
C ILE A 67 3.19 -7.95 -5.54
N ILE A 68 3.51 -9.00 -6.30
CA ILE A 68 3.05 -9.14 -7.69
C ILE A 68 1.53 -9.20 -7.76
N THR A 69 0.88 -9.84 -6.78
CA THR A 69 -0.58 -9.89 -6.68
C THR A 69 -1.19 -8.53 -6.41
N VAL A 70 -0.58 -7.69 -5.58
CA VAL A 70 -0.95 -6.28 -5.40
C VAL A 70 -0.85 -5.54 -6.73
N PHE A 71 0.25 -5.68 -7.47
CA PHE A 71 0.38 -5.03 -8.78
C PHE A 71 -0.75 -5.45 -9.72
N LYS A 72 -1.09 -6.74 -9.78
CA LYS A 72 -2.17 -7.25 -10.64
C LYS A 72 -3.55 -6.70 -10.25
N ARG A 73 -3.84 -6.54 -8.96
CA ARG A 73 -5.19 -6.22 -8.45
C ARG A 73 -5.42 -4.73 -8.18
N GLY A 74 -4.37 -4.00 -7.81
CA GLY A 74 -4.48 -2.65 -7.23
C GLY A 74 -3.83 -1.53 -8.05
N VAL A 75 -2.92 -1.87 -8.95
CA VAL A 75 -2.15 -0.89 -9.76
C VAL A 75 -2.67 -0.93 -11.21
N PRO A 76 -2.98 0.18 -11.87
CA PRO A 76 -3.37 0.18 -13.29
C PRO A 76 -2.20 -0.21 -14.20
N LYS A 77 -2.45 -0.78 -15.39
CA LYS A 77 -1.37 -1.16 -16.35
C LYS A 77 -1.08 -0.05 -17.37
N ASP A 78 -2.06 0.82 -17.57
CA ASP A 78 -2.20 1.76 -18.68
C ASP A 78 -1.88 3.20 -18.27
N LYS A 79 -1.22 3.39 -17.12
CA LYS A 79 -0.84 4.70 -16.60
C LYS A 79 0.60 4.71 -16.08
N PRO A 80 1.27 5.88 -16.09
CA PRO A 80 2.48 6.10 -15.30
C PRO A 80 2.21 5.79 -13.84
N ILE A 81 3.16 5.14 -13.16
CA ILE A 81 3.01 4.73 -11.76
C ILE A 81 4.05 5.43 -10.90
N ASP A 82 3.62 5.90 -9.74
CA ASP A 82 4.52 6.18 -8.63
C ASP A 82 4.18 5.22 -7.49
N LEU A 83 5.16 4.42 -7.09
CA LEU A 83 5.00 3.40 -6.05
C LEU A 83 6.02 3.62 -4.94
N VAL A 84 5.55 3.77 -3.71
CA VAL A 84 6.42 3.86 -2.53
C VAL A 84 6.26 2.60 -1.69
N PHE A 85 7.35 1.87 -1.49
CA PHE A 85 7.40 0.82 -0.48
C PHE A 85 7.57 1.47 0.90
N VAL A 86 6.66 1.16 1.82
CA VAL A 86 6.73 1.54 3.23
C VAL A 86 6.99 0.27 4.02
N VAL A 87 8.22 0.09 4.47
CA VAL A 87 8.71 -1.19 4.99
C VAL A 87 8.92 -1.08 6.48
N ASP A 88 8.33 -2.02 7.20
CA ASP A 88 8.63 -2.25 8.60
C ASP A 88 10.08 -2.74 8.75
N THR A 89 10.82 -2.08 9.63
CA THR A 89 12.24 -2.38 9.88
C THR A 89 12.53 -2.59 11.36
N THR A 90 11.56 -3.08 12.12
CA THR A 90 11.79 -3.58 13.49
C THR A 90 12.38 -4.99 13.48
N GLY A 91 12.87 -5.44 14.64
CA GLY A 91 13.70 -6.65 14.75
C GLY A 91 13.06 -7.91 14.17
N SER A 92 11.73 -8.06 14.23
CA SER A 92 10.99 -9.24 13.75
C SER A 92 11.04 -9.40 12.23
N MET A 93 11.24 -8.31 11.48
CA MET A 93 11.15 -8.27 10.01
C MET A 93 12.46 -8.63 9.29
N GLN A 94 13.51 -9.04 10.00
CA GLN A 94 14.84 -9.23 9.40
C GLN A 94 14.87 -10.35 8.35
N ASP A 95 14.20 -11.48 8.60
CA ASP A 95 14.11 -12.60 7.64
C ASP A 95 13.27 -12.22 6.40
N ASP A 96 12.20 -11.47 6.59
CA ASP A 96 11.34 -10.92 5.55
C ASP A 96 12.07 -9.92 4.64
N ILE A 97 12.83 -8.99 5.23
CA ILE A 97 13.67 -8.04 4.50
C ILE A 97 14.72 -8.79 3.67
N ASP A 98 15.33 -9.82 4.23
CA ASP A 98 16.35 -10.61 3.52
C ASP A 98 15.75 -11.41 2.35
N GLU A 99 14.54 -11.95 2.47
CA GLU A 99 13.86 -12.61 1.35
C GLU A 99 13.40 -11.60 0.29
N ALA A 100 12.85 -10.46 0.70
CA ALA A 100 12.49 -9.37 -0.21
C ALA A 100 13.73 -8.93 -1.01
N ARG A 101 14.90 -8.81 -0.37
CA ARG A 101 16.17 -8.52 -1.02
C ARG A 101 16.56 -9.60 -2.04
N ARG A 102 16.50 -10.88 -1.66
CA ARG A 102 16.82 -12.02 -2.54
C ARG A 102 15.96 -12.03 -3.81
N LYS A 103 14.70 -11.64 -3.71
CA LYS A 103 13.72 -11.70 -4.80
C LYS A 103 13.41 -10.35 -5.44
N MET A 104 14.11 -9.29 -5.03
CA MET A 104 13.81 -7.93 -5.49
C MET A 104 13.95 -7.77 -7.00
N LYS A 105 14.97 -8.40 -7.61
CA LYS A 105 15.15 -8.38 -9.08
C LYS A 105 13.92 -8.91 -9.80
N GLN A 106 13.24 -9.92 -9.25
CA GLN A 106 12.02 -10.47 -9.83
C GLN A 106 10.84 -9.49 -9.67
N ILE A 107 10.70 -8.86 -8.50
CA ILE A 107 9.64 -7.87 -8.22
C ILE A 107 9.77 -6.66 -9.14
N VAL A 108 10.97 -6.11 -9.25
CA VAL A 108 11.27 -4.96 -10.11
C VAL A 108 11.02 -5.31 -11.57
N ARG A 109 11.56 -6.44 -12.06
CA ARG A 109 11.31 -6.87 -13.43
C ARG A 109 9.81 -7.05 -13.74
N ALA A 110 9.04 -7.59 -12.79
CA ALA A 110 7.61 -7.71 -12.95
C ALA A 110 6.89 -6.35 -13.01
N LEU A 111 7.43 -5.33 -12.34
CA LEU A 111 6.94 -3.95 -12.44
C LEU A 111 7.34 -3.32 -13.77
N ASP A 112 8.61 -3.46 -14.20
CA ASP A 112 9.13 -2.96 -15.48
C ASP A 112 8.34 -3.48 -16.68
N GLU A 113 8.10 -4.80 -16.72
CA GLU A 113 7.35 -5.46 -17.80
C GLU A 113 5.87 -5.01 -17.83
N ARG A 114 5.33 -4.63 -16.67
CA ARG A 114 3.90 -4.29 -16.52
C ARG A 114 3.62 -2.80 -16.69
N ASN A 115 4.52 -1.95 -16.21
CA ASN A 115 4.40 -0.50 -16.12
C ASN A 115 5.78 0.11 -16.44
N PRO A 116 6.14 0.24 -17.73
CA PRO A 116 7.48 0.72 -18.10
C PRO A 116 7.75 2.16 -17.63
N ASP A 117 6.71 3.00 -17.55
CA ASP A 117 6.78 4.31 -16.88
C ASP A 117 6.40 4.15 -15.40
N HIS A 118 7.37 3.77 -14.57
CA HIS A 118 7.20 3.74 -13.12
C HIS A 118 8.34 4.47 -12.42
N ARG A 119 8.03 5.02 -11.25
CA ARG A 119 9.02 5.50 -10.28
C ARG A 119 8.80 4.82 -8.95
N VAL A 120 9.90 4.48 -8.29
CA VAL A 120 9.84 3.77 -7.00
C VAL A 120 10.56 4.54 -5.90
N GLY A 121 9.88 4.64 -4.76
CA GLY A 121 10.38 5.19 -3.50
C GLY A 121 10.48 4.11 -2.43
N VAL A 122 11.32 4.35 -1.42
CA VAL A 122 11.45 3.47 -0.26
C VAL A 122 11.47 4.32 1.00
N VAL A 123 10.53 4.05 1.89
CA VAL A 123 10.42 4.60 3.23
C VAL A 123 10.46 3.42 4.19
N ALA A 124 11.19 3.57 5.29
CA ALA A 124 11.17 2.62 6.38
C ALA A 124 10.53 3.25 7.61
N TYR A 125 9.90 2.43 8.45
CA TYR A 125 9.48 2.83 9.78
C TYR A 125 9.92 1.80 10.81
N ARG A 126 9.91 2.22 12.08
CA ARG A 126 10.10 1.40 13.27
C ARG A 126 9.14 1.92 14.35
N ASP A 127 9.55 1.89 15.62
CA ASP A 127 8.79 2.49 16.71
C ASP A 127 9.43 3.74 17.34
N LEU A 128 8.77 4.28 18.37
CA LEU A 128 9.28 5.31 19.25
C LEU A 128 10.57 4.83 19.94
N ASP A 129 11.40 5.81 20.29
CA ASP A 129 12.69 5.61 20.97
C ASP A 129 13.75 4.80 20.17
N ASP A 130 13.42 4.33 18.98
CA ASP A 130 14.39 3.82 18.00
C ASP A 130 15.23 4.92 17.36
N VAL A 131 16.33 4.52 16.71
CA VAL A 131 17.24 5.41 15.97
C VAL A 131 16.55 6.24 14.88
N TYR A 132 15.38 5.80 14.42
CA TYR A 132 14.40 6.60 13.68
C TYR A 132 13.00 5.99 13.83
N VAL A 133 11.97 6.84 13.83
CA VAL A 133 10.57 6.38 13.76
C VAL A 133 10.14 6.14 12.31
N ALA A 134 10.48 7.07 11.41
CA ALA A 134 10.25 6.93 9.97
C ALA A 134 11.39 7.64 9.20
N LYS A 135 11.76 7.07 8.05
CA LYS A 135 12.87 7.57 7.24
C LYS A 135 12.70 7.26 5.76
N THR A 136 12.81 8.29 4.93
CA THR A 136 12.93 8.10 3.47
C THR A 136 14.35 7.67 3.09
N TYR A 137 14.49 6.45 2.57
CA TYR A 137 15.74 5.92 2.00
C TYR A 137 15.89 6.27 0.52
N THR A 138 14.77 6.28 -0.20
CA THR A 138 14.72 6.60 -1.63
C THR A 138 13.51 7.47 -1.93
N LYS A 139 13.75 8.64 -2.54
CA LYS A 139 12.72 9.44 -3.20
C LYS A 139 12.25 8.75 -4.49
N LEU A 140 10.98 8.92 -4.84
CA LEU A 140 10.42 8.47 -6.12
C LEU A 140 11.32 8.90 -7.28
N GLN A 141 11.83 7.91 -7.99
CA GLN A 141 12.65 8.11 -9.18
C GLN A 141 12.53 6.90 -10.10
N ALA A 142 12.84 7.10 -11.38
CA ALA A 142 12.94 6.02 -12.34
C ALA A 142 14.25 5.23 -12.14
N GLY A 143 14.24 3.99 -12.60
CA GLY A 143 15.41 3.11 -12.60
C GLY A 143 15.62 2.34 -11.31
N GLU A 144 15.88 1.05 -11.45
CA GLU A 144 15.95 0.09 -10.34
C GLU A 144 17.17 0.27 -9.42
N GLY A 145 18.29 0.78 -9.94
CA GLY A 145 19.59 0.70 -9.26
C GLY A 145 19.62 1.36 -7.88
N LYS A 146 18.94 2.50 -7.69
CA LYS A 146 18.91 3.18 -6.37
C LYS A 146 17.89 2.55 -5.42
N VAL A 147 16.83 1.95 -5.94
CA VAL A 147 15.82 1.22 -5.14
C VAL A 147 16.48 -0.02 -4.56
N LEU A 148 17.16 -0.81 -5.40
CA LEU A 148 17.93 -1.98 -5.00
C LEU A 148 18.94 -1.64 -3.89
N ARG A 149 19.74 -0.58 -4.09
CA ARG A 149 20.71 -0.14 -3.08
C ARG A 149 20.08 0.29 -1.75
N SER A 150 18.88 0.86 -1.77
CA SER A 150 18.21 1.26 -0.53
C SER A 150 17.65 0.06 0.23
N LEU A 151 17.14 -0.95 -0.48
CA LEU A 151 16.71 -2.21 0.11
C LEU A 151 17.90 -3.02 0.67
N ASP A 152 19.06 -2.96 0.00
CA ASP A 152 20.32 -3.51 0.52
C ASP A 152 20.77 -2.84 1.83
N ARG A 153 20.35 -1.60 2.07
CA ARG A 153 20.67 -0.83 3.28
C ARG A 153 19.63 -0.96 4.38
N LEU A 154 18.46 -1.55 4.11
CA LEU A 154 17.48 -1.81 5.15
C LEU A 154 18.03 -2.86 6.11
N LYS A 155 18.04 -2.52 7.39
CA LYS A 155 18.41 -3.42 8.48
C LYS A 155 17.31 -3.35 9.51
N ALA A 156 16.75 -4.50 9.84
CA ALA A 156 15.78 -4.63 10.92
C ALA A 156 16.52 -4.53 12.26
N ASP A 157 16.01 -3.68 13.13
CA ASP A 157 16.53 -3.47 14.49
C ASP A 157 15.50 -2.64 15.26
N GLY A 158 15.56 -2.65 16.58
CA GLY A 158 14.59 -1.90 17.38
C GLY A 158 13.21 -2.56 17.48
N GLY A 159 12.21 -1.74 17.75
CA GLY A 159 10.92 -2.18 18.30
C GLY A 159 11.04 -2.47 19.80
N GLY A 160 10.28 -3.44 20.29
CA GLY A 160 10.34 -3.89 21.69
C GLY A 160 8.96 -4.19 22.29
N ASP A 161 7.92 -3.69 21.64
CA ASP A 161 6.53 -4.03 21.86
C ASP A 161 5.80 -4.29 20.54
N PHE A 162 4.58 -4.80 20.66
CA PHE A 162 3.63 -4.99 19.58
C PHE A 162 2.35 -4.30 20.06
N PRO A 163 1.79 -3.27 19.41
CA PRO A 163 1.92 -2.80 18.00
C PRO A 163 3.23 -2.10 17.55
N GLU A 164 3.25 -1.53 16.33
CA GLU A 164 4.37 -0.77 15.73
C GLU A 164 3.94 0.61 15.16
N HIS A 165 4.87 1.54 14.87
CA HIS A 165 4.53 2.92 14.44
C HIS A 165 4.22 3.10 12.92
N VAL A 166 3.40 2.21 12.35
CA VAL A 166 3.02 2.19 10.90
C VAL A 166 2.57 3.55 10.34
N TYR A 167 1.79 4.33 11.12
CA TYR A 167 1.30 5.63 10.67
C TYR A 167 2.41 6.66 10.43
N ALA A 168 3.55 6.56 11.12
CA ALA A 168 4.68 7.44 10.88
C ALA A 168 5.28 7.17 9.49
N GLY A 169 5.48 5.90 9.12
CA GLY A 169 5.94 5.53 7.79
C GLY A 169 5.01 5.99 6.67
N LEU A 170 3.70 5.85 6.87
CA LEU A 170 2.69 6.32 5.91
C LEU A 170 2.70 7.85 5.77
N VAL A 171 2.75 8.60 6.88
CA VAL A 171 2.80 10.07 6.84
C VAL A 171 4.09 10.56 6.19
N GLU A 172 5.23 9.93 6.48
CA GLU A 172 6.52 10.21 5.83
C GLU A 172 6.41 10.01 4.32
N ALA A 173 5.93 8.85 3.86
CA ALA A 173 5.75 8.57 2.43
C ALA A 173 4.80 9.55 1.74
N LEU A 174 3.70 9.94 2.39
CA LEU A 174 2.73 10.87 1.82
C LEU A 174 3.31 12.28 1.69
N LYS A 175 4.09 12.75 2.67
CA LYS A 175 4.60 14.13 2.70
C LYS A 175 5.91 14.33 1.96
N ASP A 176 6.82 13.38 2.07
CA ASP A 176 8.22 13.55 1.71
C ASP A 176 8.52 13.12 0.26
N GLN A 177 7.59 12.44 -0.42
CA GLN A 177 7.80 11.90 -1.77
C GLN A 177 7.36 12.87 -2.88
N PRO A 178 8.13 12.98 -4.00
CA PRO A 178 7.83 13.89 -5.10
C PRO A 178 6.85 13.27 -6.12
N TRP A 179 5.60 13.09 -5.70
CA TRP A 179 4.50 12.54 -6.51
C TRP A 179 4.26 13.32 -7.82
N ARG A 180 4.00 12.63 -8.93
CA ARG A 180 3.73 13.20 -10.28
C ARG A 180 2.24 13.39 -10.49
N ASP A 181 1.81 14.59 -10.88
CA ASP A 181 0.39 14.87 -11.12
C ASP A 181 -0.27 13.95 -12.16
N GLU A 182 0.50 13.47 -13.15
CA GLU A 182 0.03 12.57 -14.21
C GLU A 182 0.07 11.07 -13.84
N ALA A 183 0.69 10.70 -12.72
CA ALA A 183 0.88 9.32 -12.32
C ALA A 183 -0.24 8.80 -11.42
N SER A 184 -0.49 7.49 -11.47
CA SER A 184 -1.28 6.82 -10.43
C SER A 184 -0.41 6.64 -9.18
N HIS A 185 -0.88 7.12 -8.04
CA HIS A 185 -0.12 7.13 -6.78
C HIS A 185 -0.43 5.92 -5.91
N HIS A 186 0.61 5.18 -5.53
CA HIS A 186 0.50 3.95 -4.75
C HIS A 186 1.51 3.91 -3.61
N ILE A 187 1.06 3.49 -2.44
CA ILE A 187 1.92 3.05 -1.35
C ILE A 187 1.70 1.56 -1.15
N LEU A 188 2.76 0.80 -0.92
CA LEU A 188 2.69 -0.58 -0.47
C LEU A 188 3.36 -0.72 0.90
N VAL A 189 2.56 -0.93 1.93
CA VAL A 189 3.01 -1.23 3.29
C VAL A 189 3.33 -2.72 3.41
N ILE A 190 4.49 -3.03 3.99
CA ILE A 190 4.90 -4.40 4.31
C ILE A 190 5.32 -4.40 5.78
N GLY A 191 4.63 -5.19 6.61
CA GLY A 191 4.92 -5.31 8.04
C GLY A 191 4.14 -6.46 8.66
N ASP A 192 4.50 -6.86 9.87
CA ASP A 192 3.92 -7.98 10.61
C ASP A 192 3.06 -7.54 11.82
N ALA A 193 3.17 -6.28 12.25
CA ALA A 193 2.43 -5.70 13.36
C ALA A 193 1.36 -4.66 12.97
N PRO A 194 0.29 -4.49 13.78
CA PRO A 194 -0.69 -3.43 13.59
C PRO A 194 -0.09 -2.05 13.95
N PRO A 195 -0.74 -0.95 13.55
CA PRO A 195 -0.37 0.39 14.01
C PRO A 195 -0.64 0.59 15.51
N HIS A 196 0.21 1.37 16.18
CA HIS A 196 -0.15 2.04 17.42
C HIS A 196 -1.26 3.09 17.21
N ASP A 197 -2.34 2.98 17.98
CA ASP A 197 -3.47 3.94 18.04
C ASP A 197 -3.47 4.77 19.35
N ASP A 198 -2.62 4.42 20.31
CA ASP A 198 -2.65 4.92 21.68
C ASP A 198 -1.52 5.90 22.04
N TYR A 199 -0.69 6.28 21.07
CA TYR A 199 0.33 7.33 21.20
C TYR A 199 -0.29 8.72 21.31
N LYS A 200 -0.87 9.03 22.48
CA LYS A 200 -1.62 10.28 22.76
C LYS A 200 -0.84 11.56 22.49
N LYS A 201 0.49 11.51 22.60
CA LYS A 201 1.39 12.66 22.35
C LYS A 201 1.69 12.84 20.86
N ASP A 202 1.57 11.78 20.04
CA ASP A 202 1.79 11.84 18.59
C ASP A 202 0.48 11.94 17.81
N LYS A 203 -0.08 13.15 17.76
CA LYS A 203 -1.32 13.41 17.01
C LYS A 203 -1.10 13.49 15.49
N LYS A 204 0.15 13.68 15.04
CA LYS A 204 0.48 13.86 13.61
C LYS A 204 0.54 12.53 12.87
N HIS A 205 0.83 11.43 13.57
CA HIS A 205 0.87 10.08 13.02
C HIS A 205 -0.33 9.28 13.50
N SER A 206 -1.48 9.52 12.86
CA SER A 206 -2.74 8.82 13.16
C SER A 206 -3.43 8.36 11.88
N ARG A 207 -4.32 7.37 11.99
CA ARG A 207 -5.19 6.94 10.88
C ARG A 207 -5.91 8.10 10.20
N ALA A 208 -6.42 9.06 11.00
CA ALA A 208 -7.12 10.22 10.48
C ALA A 208 -6.20 11.13 9.64
N ALA A 209 -4.95 11.31 10.09
CA ALA A 209 -3.95 12.07 9.35
C ALA A 209 -3.58 11.36 8.03
N VAL A 210 -3.34 10.05 8.07
CA VAL A 210 -3.07 9.23 6.88
C VAL A 210 -4.22 9.32 5.89
N ARG A 211 -5.47 9.10 6.34
CA ARG A 211 -6.65 9.17 5.48
C ARG A 211 -6.80 10.53 4.82
N LYS A 212 -6.57 11.61 5.57
CA LYS A 212 -6.62 12.98 5.04
C LYS A 212 -5.56 13.18 3.95
N LEU A 213 -4.30 12.88 4.23
CA LEU A 213 -3.18 13.07 3.31
C LEU A 213 -3.28 12.18 2.06
N ALA A 214 -3.69 10.92 2.24
CA ALA A 214 -3.88 9.99 1.13
C ALA A 214 -4.99 10.46 0.19
N LYS A 215 -6.10 11.00 0.75
CA LYS A 215 -7.18 11.58 -0.04
C LYS A 215 -6.72 12.83 -0.80
N GLU A 216 -5.98 13.74 -0.15
CA GLU A 216 -5.46 14.97 -0.78
C GLU A 216 -4.53 14.67 -1.96
N LYS A 217 -3.80 13.55 -1.92
CA LYS A 217 -2.85 13.14 -2.97
C LYS A 217 -3.38 12.04 -3.89
N GLU A 218 -4.63 11.62 -3.70
CA GLU A 218 -5.26 10.51 -4.42
C GLU A 218 -4.42 9.20 -4.37
N VAL A 219 -3.73 8.97 -3.26
CA VAL A 219 -2.85 7.82 -3.05
C VAL A 219 -3.67 6.60 -2.60
N LYS A 220 -3.50 5.49 -3.31
CA LYS A 220 -4.03 4.18 -2.87
C LYS A 220 -2.98 3.49 -2.00
N ILE A 221 -3.38 3.09 -0.79
CA ILE A 221 -2.49 2.37 0.13
C ILE A 221 -2.83 0.89 0.05
N HIS A 222 -1.86 0.09 -0.36
CA HIS A 222 -1.89 -1.35 -0.35
C HIS A 222 -1.12 -1.85 0.88
N THR A 223 -1.49 -3.01 1.38
CA THR A 223 -0.86 -3.58 2.59
C THR A 223 -0.61 -5.07 2.41
N ILE A 224 0.55 -5.55 2.85
CA ILE A 224 0.85 -6.97 3.01
C ILE A 224 1.20 -7.17 4.48
N GLY A 225 0.30 -7.83 5.20
CA GLY A 225 0.57 -8.30 6.56
C GLY A 225 1.38 -9.59 6.48
N VAL A 226 2.59 -9.60 7.02
CA VAL A 226 3.42 -10.80 7.07
C VAL A 226 3.18 -11.53 8.39
N ASN A 227 2.96 -12.83 8.32
CA ASN A 227 2.99 -13.64 9.53
C ASN A 227 4.44 -13.78 9.98
N CYS A 228 4.72 -13.25 11.15
CA CYS A 228 5.94 -13.49 11.91
C CYS A 228 6.19 -15.00 12.07
N SER A 229 7.35 -15.46 11.60
CA SER A 229 7.78 -16.87 11.61
C SER A 229 8.22 -17.37 13.00
N GLY A 230 8.27 -16.49 14.00
CA GLY A 230 8.95 -16.69 15.29
C GLY A 230 8.35 -15.89 16.46
N ALA A 231 9.18 -15.51 17.44
CA ALA A 231 8.74 -14.66 18.55
C ALA A 231 8.69 -13.21 18.12
N CYS A 232 7.47 -12.76 17.84
CA CYS A 232 7.01 -11.40 18.04
C CYS A 232 6.49 -11.33 19.50
#